data_AF-A0A107ZFF5-F1
#
_entry.id   AF-A0A107ZFF5-F1
#
_cell.length_a   1.000
_cell.length_b   1.000
_cell.length_c   1.000
_cell.angle_alpha   90.00
_cell.angle_beta   90.00
_cell.angle_gamma   90.00
#
_symmetry.space_group_name_H-M   'P 1'
#
loop_
_entity.id
_entity.type
_entity.pdbx_description
1 polymer ?
#
loop_
_entity_poly.entity_id
_entity_poly.type
_entity_poly.pdbx_seq_one_letter_code
_entity_poly.pdbx_strand_id
1 'polypeptide(L)'
;MIDQVEVDDEGRIIEKCLIKYFGAESQKINKKNEEAELKNSLLSLVEKYKINTITMHMEMEQPSEIYRFFSKQVPPADVHRFVIKLVNNVVELCPLAPQEGMAFE
;
A
#
# COMPACT_ATOMS: atom_id res chain seq x y z
N MET A 1 -22.53 6.26 9.01
CA MET A 1 -21.51 7.30 8.74
C MET A 1 -20.28 6.55 8.30
N ILE A 2 -19.87 6.71 7.04
CA ILE A 2 -18.58 6.20 6.58
C ILE A 2 -17.59 7.29 6.97
N ASP A 3 -16.62 6.96 7.82
CA ASP A 3 -15.52 7.87 8.14
C ASP A 3 -14.65 7.99 6.88
N GLN A 4 -15.00 8.95 6.03
CA GLN A 4 -14.36 9.17 4.74
C GLN A 4 -13.14 10.07 4.94
N VAL A 5 -12.00 9.63 4.45
CA VAL A 5 -10.79 10.46 4.36
C VAL A 5 -11.01 11.45 3.21
N GLU A 6 -10.55 12.69 3.37
CA GLU A 6 -10.59 13.69 2.30
C GLU A 6 -9.82 13.18 1.07
N VAL A 7 -10.32 13.45 -0.14
CA VAL A 7 -9.80 12.86 -1.39
C VAL A 7 -8.31 13.15 -1.60
N ASP A 8 -7.86 14.36 -1.27
CA ASP A 8 -6.46 14.75 -1.42
C ASP A 8 -5.56 14.00 -0.41
N ASP A 9 -6.03 13.85 0.83
CA ASP A 9 -5.34 13.09 1.87
C ASP A 9 -5.26 11.60 1.48
N GLU A 10 -6.38 11.03 0.99
CA GLU A 10 -6.48 9.65 0.53
C GLU A 10 -5.52 9.37 -0.63
N GLY A 11 -5.53 10.22 -1.66
CA GLY A 11 -4.64 10.09 -2.82
C GLY A 11 -3.16 10.10 -2.40
N ARG A 12 -2.78 11.01 -1.50
CA ARG A 12 -1.42 11.08 -0.96
C ARG A 12 -1.06 9.82 -0.18
N ILE A 13 -1.97 9.31 0.66
CA ILE A 13 -1.74 8.08 1.42
C ILE A 13 -1.52 6.89 0.48
N ILE A 14 -2.36 6.74 -0.54
CA ILE A 14 -2.26 5.67 -1.54
C ILE A 14 -0.91 5.72 -2.25
N GLU A 15 -0.49 6.90 -2.72
CA GLU A 15 0.80 7.08 -3.39
C GLU A 15 1.96 6.60 -2.50
N LYS A 16 2.01 7.06 -1.25
CA LYS A 16 3.07 6.68 -0.31
C LYS A 16 3.06 5.18 0.01
N CYS A 17 1.87 4.58 0.09
CA CYS A 17 1.71 3.13 0.25
C CYS A 17 2.32 2.37 -0.93
N LEU A 18 2.06 2.81 -2.17
CA LEU A 18 2.61 2.20 -3.38
C LEU A 18 4.12 2.37 -3.47
N ILE A 19 4.65 3.55 -3.13
CA ILE A 19 6.10 3.80 -3.08
C ILE A 19 6.77 2.84 -2.08
N LYS A 20 6.19 2.68 -0.89
CA LYS A 20 6.71 1.77 0.15
C LYS A 20 6.65 0.30 -0.30
N TYR A 21 5.57 -0.10 -0.96
CA TYR A 21 5.37 -1.48 -1.42
C TYR A 21 6.30 -1.86 -2.59
N PHE A 22 6.29 -1.09 -3.67
CA PHE A 22 7.14 -1.38 -4.83
C PHE A 22 8.60 -0.99 -4.59
N GLY A 23 8.89 -0.10 -3.64
CA GLY A 23 10.25 0.33 -3.34
C GLY A 23 10.96 0.93 -4.55
N ALA A 24 10.26 1.80 -5.27
CA ALA A 24 10.69 2.36 -6.55
C ALA A 24 12.13 2.94 -6.50
N GLU A 25 12.95 2.56 -7.47
CA GLU A 25 14.36 2.96 -7.57
C GLU A 25 14.55 4.48 -7.68
N SER A 26 13.63 5.16 -8.39
CA SER A 26 13.60 6.62 -8.51
C SER A 26 13.49 7.35 -7.17
N GLN A 27 12.98 6.67 -6.13
CA GLN A 27 12.77 7.24 -4.80
C GLN A 27 13.92 6.96 -3.82
N LYS A 28 15.02 6.34 -4.24
CA LYS A 28 16.15 6.03 -3.34
C LYS A 28 16.74 7.24 -2.64
N ILE A 29 16.82 8.39 -3.33
CA ILE A 29 17.33 9.64 -2.77
C ILE A 29 16.35 10.21 -1.74
N ASN A 30 15.03 10.10 -1.99
CA ASN A 30 13.99 10.66 -1.14
C ASN A 30 13.38 9.67 -0.12
N LYS A 31 13.90 8.44 -0.06
CA LYS A 31 13.28 7.32 0.67
C LYS A 31 12.93 7.65 2.13
N LYS A 32 13.82 8.37 2.82
CA LYS A 32 13.60 8.78 4.22
C LYS A 32 12.43 9.76 4.36
N ASN A 33 12.29 10.69 3.41
CA ASN A 33 11.19 11.64 3.41
C ASN A 33 9.87 10.93 3.10
N GLU A 34 9.84 10.07 2.09
CA GLU A 34 8.67 9.26 1.74
C GLU A 34 8.16 8.42 2.93
N GLU A 35 9.08 7.81 3.67
CA GLU A 35 8.77 7.02 4.86
C GLU A 35 8.27 7.89 6.03
N ALA A 36 8.86 9.07 6.23
CA ALA A 36 8.40 10.02 7.24
C ALA A 36 7.00 10.57 6.91
N GLU A 37 6.74 10.89 5.64
CA GLU A 37 5.42 11.33 5.18
C GLU A 37 4.36 10.25 5.38
N LEU A 38 4.64 9.01 4.97
CA LEU A 38 3.71 7.88 5.19
C LEU A 38 3.40 7.69 6.69
N LYS A 39 4.42 7.78 7.54
CA LYS A 39 4.24 7.71 8.99
C LYS A 39 3.34 8.82 9.52
N ASN A 40 3.59 10.06 9.10
CA ASN A 40 2.80 11.21 9.54
C ASN A 40 1.33 11.11 9.08
N SER A 41 1.11 10.62 7.86
CA SER A 41 -0.24 10.34 7.36
C SER A 41 -0.95 9.26 8.19
N LEU A 42 -0.27 8.16 8.51
CA LEU A 42 -0.84 7.11 9.36
C LEU A 42 -1.14 7.58 10.78
N LEU A 43 -0.26 8.39 11.38
CA LEU A 43 -0.52 9.01 12.68
C LEU A 43 -1.78 9.89 12.63
N SER A 44 -1.91 10.70 11.57
CA SER A 44 -3.08 11.56 11.37
C SER A 44 -4.38 10.75 11.20
N LEU A 45 -4.31 9.61 10.49
CA LEU A 45 -5.45 8.69 10.35
C LEU A 45 -5.85 8.04 11.67
N VAL A 46 -4.87 7.65 12.51
CA VAL A 46 -5.14 7.11 13.84
C VAL A 46 -5.82 8.16 14.72
N GLU A 47 -5.33 9.40 14.72
CA GLU A 47 -5.87 10.48 15.56
C GLU A 47 -7.28 10.89 15.13
N LYS A 48 -7.51 11.08 13.82
CA LYS A 48 -8.78 11.59 13.29
C LYS A 48 -9.86 10.51 13.20
N TYR A 49 -9.48 9.31 12.76
CA TYR A 49 -10.43 8.26 12.35
C TYR A 49 -10.24 6.92 13.09
N LYS A 50 -9.24 6.82 13.99
CA LYS A 50 -8.85 5.56 14.65
C LYS A 50 -8.46 4.44 13.68
N ILE A 51 -8.04 4.82 12.47
CA ILE A 51 -7.57 3.89 11.45
C ILE A 51 -6.07 3.68 11.66
N ASN A 52 -5.67 2.46 12.06
CA ASN A 52 -4.26 2.09 12.30
C ASN A 52 -3.67 1.19 11.21
N THR A 53 -4.52 0.74 10.28
CA THR A 53 -4.20 -0.27 9.28
C THR A 53 -4.84 0.11 7.95
N ILE A 54 -4.06 0.02 6.88
CA ILE A 54 -4.50 0.21 5.50
C ILE A 54 -4.27 -1.11 4.77
N THR A 55 -5.31 -1.64 4.15
CA THR A 55 -5.22 -2.82 3.29
C THR A 55 -5.37 -2.38 1.84
N MET A 56 -4.35 -2.69 1.03
CA MET A 56 -4.34 -2.37 -0.39
C MET A 56 -4.62 -3.64 -1.19
N HIS A 57 -5.55 -3.55 -2.14
CA HIS A 57 -5.84 -4.58 -3.13
C HIS A 57 -5.83 -3.96 -4.51
N MET A 58 -4.89 -4.39 -5.35
CA MET A 58 -4.84 -4.04 -6.77
C MET A 58 -4.91 -5.32 -7.58
N GLU A 59 -5.80 -5.33 -8.57
CA GLU A 59 -6.04 -6.48 -9.45
C GLU A 59 -6.23 -5.96 -10.87
N MET A 60 -5.55 -6.61 -11.82
CA MET A 60 -5.70 -6.29 -13.23
C MET A 60 -6.97 -6.92 -13.79
N GLU A 61 -7.81 -6.13 -14.43
CA GLU A 61 -9.04 -6.62 -15.08
C GLU A 61 -8.72 -7.66 -16.18
N GLN A 62 -7.63 -7.44 -16.91
CA GLN A 62 -7.14 -8.35 -17.95
C GLN A 62 -5.64 -8.63 -17.72
N PRO A 63 -5.30 -9.80 -17.14
CA PRO A 63 -3.91 -10.22 -16.98
C PRO A 63 -3.20 -10.26 -18.34
N SER A 64 -2.15 -9.45 -18.49
CA SER A 64 -1.28 -9.50 -19.66
C SER A 64 0.16 -9.20 -19.25
N GLU A 65 1.13 -9.67 -20.02
CA GLU A 65 2.54 -9.37 -19.76
C GLU A 65 2.86 -7.87 -19.83
N ILE A 66 2.02 -7.08 -20.53
CA ILE A 66 2.17 -5.63 -20.68
C ILE A 66 1.62 -4.89 -19.45
N TYR A 67 0.65 -5.47 -18.74
CA TYR A 67 -0.04 -4.84 -17.62
C TYR A 67 0.37 -5.39 -16.25
N ARG A 68 1.45 -6.18 -16.17
CA ARG A 68 1.91 -6.75 -14.91
C ARG A 68 2.81 -5.76 -14.16
N PHE A 69 2.39 -5.30 -12.99
CA PHE A 69 3.23 -4.45 -12.15
C PHE A 69 4.28 -5.29 -11.41
N PHE A 70 5.49 -4.74 -11.32
CA PHE A 70 6.60 -5.34 -10.59
C PHE A 70 7.66 -4.31 -10.25
N SER A 71 8.57 -4.71 -9.37
CA SER A 71 9.79 -3.97 -9.10
C SER A 71 10.92 -4.95 -8.76
N LYS A 72 12.09 -4.44 -8.36
CA LYS A 72 13.14 -5.30 -7.81
C LYS A 72 12.75 -5.97 -6.48
N GLN A 73 11.78 -5.40 -5.77
CA GLN A 73 11.35 -5.89 -4.45
C GLN A 73 10.05 -6.70 -4.51
N VAL A 74 9.23 -6.46 -5.54
CA VAL A 74 7.93 -7.11 -5.71
C VAL A 74 7.95 -7.90 -7.03
N PRO A 75 7.76 -9.22 -7.00
CA PRO A 75 7.72 -10.02 -8.22
C PRO A 75 6.53 -9.62 -9.10
N PRO A 76 6.60 -9.87 -10.42
CA PRO A 76 5.46 -9.68 -11.31
C PRO A 76 4.25 -10.49 -10.85
N ALA A 77 3.12 -9.82 -10.66
CA ALA A 77 1.85 -10.45 -10.31
C ALA A 77 0.68 -9.69 -10.92
N ASP A 78 -0.41 -10.41 -11.21
CA ASP A 78 -1.66 -9.81 -11.71
C ASP A 78 -2.51 -9.25 -10.56
N VAL A 79 -2.21 -9.70 -9.33
CA VAL A 79 -2.84 -9.27 -8.09
C VAL A 79 -1.76 -8.89 -7.08
N HIS A 80 -1.88 -7.71 -6.49
CA HIS A 80 -1.06 -7.26 -5.39
C HIS A 80 -1.92 -6.99 -4.16
N ARG A 81 -1.60 -7.66 -3.06
CA ARG A 81 -2.27 -7.50 -1.77
C ARG A 81 -1.23 -7.26 -0.69
N PHE A 82 -1.38 -6.17 0.04
CA PHE A 82 -0.49 -5.88 1.15
C PHE A 82 -1.18 -5.00 2.18
N VAL A 83 -0.64 -5.06 3.39
CA VAL A 83 -1.11 -4.29 4.53
C VAL A 83 0.00 -3.35 4.96
N ILE A 84 -0.37 -2.10 5.22
CA ILE A 84 0.47 -1.14 5.91
C ILE A 84 -0.16 -0.84 7.25
N LYS A 85 0.62 -1.00 8.32
CA LYS A 85 0.14 -0.81 9.69
C LYS A 85 1.12 0.06 10.47
N LEU A 86 0.58 0.85 11.39
CA LEU A 86 1.38 1.60 12.36
C LEU A 86 1.47 0.80 13.67
N VAL A 87 2.67 0.29 13.98
CA VAL A 87 2.95 -0.47 15.20
C VAL A 87 4.06 0.23 15.97
N ASN A 88 3.82 0.59 17.24
CA ASN A 88 4.82 1.28 18.08
C ASN A 88 5.47 2.50 17.39
N ASN A 89 4.69 3.31 16.67
CA ASN A 89 5.14 4.45 15.86
C ASN A 89 6.12 4.10 14.72
N VAL A 90 6.13 2.85 14.27
CA VAL A 90 6.87 2.36 13.11
C VAL A 90 5.88 1.88 12.04
N VAL A 91 6.17 2.20 10.79
CA VAL A 91 5.36 1.75 9.64
C VAL A 91 5.85 0.38 9.20
N GLU A 92 5.00 -0.63 9.33
CA GLU A 92 5.28 -1.99 8.89
C GLU A 92 4.51 -2.29 7.60
N LEU A 93 5.21 -2.90 6.64
CA LEU A 93 4.64 -3.44 5.41
C LEU A 93 4.54 -4.97 5.56
N CYS A 94 3.33 -5.51 5.44
CA CYS A 94 3.07 -6.94 5.45
C CYS A 94 2.49 -7.35 4.09
N PRO A 95 3.29 -7.94 3.19
CA PRO A 95 2.74 -8.53 1.98
C PRO A 95 1.78 -9.65 2.36
N LEU A 96 0.60 -9.67 1.73
CA LEU A 96 -0.34 -10.77 1.87
C LEU A 96 -0.04 -11.77 0.75
N ALA A 97 0.05 -13.05 1.11
CA ALA A 97 0.09 -14.09 0.09
C ALA A 97 -1.16 -13.98 -0.80
N PRO A 98 -1.04 -14.23 -2.12
CA PRO A 98 -2.22 -14.41 -2.93
C PRO A 98 -3.08 -15.51 -2.28
N GLN A 99 -4.37 -15.23 -2.09
CA GLN A 99 -5.30 -16.28 -1.67
C GLN A 99 -5.31 -17.30 -2.80
N GLU A 100 -4.74 -18.48 -2.56
CA GLU A 100 -4.96 -19.63 -3.44
C GLU A 100 -6.48 -19.79 -3.60
N GLY A 101 -6.93 -19.88 -4.84
CA GLY A 101 -8.33 -19.84 -5.19
C GLY A 101 -9.16 -20.76 -4.30
N MET A 102 -10.24 -20.23 -3.74
CA MET A 102 -11.44 -21.04 -3.54
C MET A 102 -11.84 -21.52 -4.94
N ALA A 103 -11.45 -22.76 -5.26
CA ALA A 103 -12.11 -23.53 -6.29
C ALA A 103 -13.59 -23.61 -5.88
N PHE A 104 -14.43 -22.86 -6.56
CA PHE A 104 -15.85 -23.16 -6.57
C PHE A 104 -16.00 -24.37 -7.49
N GLU A 105 -16.19 -25.54 -6.89
CA GLU A 105 -16.78 -26.72 -7.56
C GLU A 105 -18.22 -26.41 -8.00
#